data_AF-A0A940QYF2-F1
#
_entry.id   AF-A0A940QYF2-F1
#
_cell.length_a   1.000
_cell.length_b   1.000
_cell.length_c   1.000
_cell.angle_alpha   90.00
_cell.angle_beta   90.00
_cell.angle_gamma   90.00
#
_symmetry.space_group_name_H-M   'P 1'
#
loop_
_entity.id
_entity.type
_entity.pdbx_description
1 polymer ?
#
loop_
_entity_poly.entity_id
_entity_poly.type
_entity_poly.pdbx_seq_one_letter_code
_entity_poly.pdbx_strand_id
1 'polypeptide(L)' 'MTCEVPGIRPAVISMETRGALDDLRMFRHLAHNIYTFNLDPRRIKTLIEHLPGAVSLLCKDLTVFADFLDHSTRART' A
#
# COMPACT_ATOMS: atom_id res chain seq x y z
N MET A 1 6.00 6.64 -3.84
CA MET A 1 6.48 5.75 -2.76
C MET A 1 7.18 4.50 -3.28
N THR A 2 6.97 4.13 -4.55
CA THR A 2 7.61 2.97 -5.21
C THR A 2 8.97 3.25 -5.83
N CYS A 3 9.44 4.50 -5.77
CA CYS A 3 10.73 4.88 -6.35
C CYS A 3 11.85 4.60 -5.34
N GLU A 4 12.76 3.70 -5.73
CA GLU A 4 14.03 3.47 -5.08
C GLU A 4 15.04 4.57 -5.46
N VAL A 5 15.91 4.90 -4.51
CA VAL A 5 17.12 5.69 -4.75
C VAL A 5 18.31 4.78 -4.44
N PRO A 6 18.97 4.21 -5.46
CA PRO A 6 20.02 3.20 -5.25
C PRO A 6 21.12 3.68 -4.30
N GLY A 7 21.48 2.84 -3.34
CA GLY A 7 22.51 3.13 -2.34
C GLY A 7 22.12 4.17 -1.27
N ILE A 8 20.94 4.79 -1.37
CA ILE A 8 20.48 5.83 -0.43
C ILE A 8 19.21 5.40 0.28
N ARG A 9 18.20 4.88 -0.45
CA ARG A 9 16.90 4.55 0.13
C ARG A 9 16.16 3.53 -0.74
N PRO A 10 15.74 2.37 -0.20
CA PRO A 10 14.87 1.45 -0.92
C PRO A 10 13.50 2.07 -1.20
N ALA A 11 12.74 1.47 -2.11
CA ALA A 11 11.33 1.81 -2.27
C ALA A 11 10.56 1.55 -0.96
N VAL A 12 9.66 2.47 -0.58
CA VAL A 12 8.88 2.33 0.67
C VAL A 12 7.82 1.24 0.54
N ILE A 13 7.25 1.12 -0.66
CA ILE A 13 6.32 0.05 -1.02
C ILE A 13 6.73 -0.47 -2.40
N SER A 14 6.50 -1.74 -2.66
CA SER A 14 6.71 -2.37 -3.95
C SER A 14 5.66 -1.91 -4.99
N MET A 15 5.93 -2.18 -6.27
CA MET A 15 4.92 -1.95 -7.33
C MET A 15 3.68 -2.83 -7.16
N GLU A 16 3.84 -4.03 -6.61
CA GLU A 16 2.75 -4.96 -6.29
C GLU A 16 1.83 -4.37 -5.21
N THR A 17 2.41 -3.94 -4.09
CA THR A 17 1.68 -3.27 -3.01
C THR A 17 1.01 -1.99 -3.50
N ARG A 18 1.66 -1.22 -4.38
CA ARG A 18 1.04 -0.04 -4.99
C ARG A 18 -0.22 -0.42 -5.77
N GLY A 19 -0.17 -1.47 -6.58
CA GLY A 19 -1.32 -1.95 -7.35
C GLY A 19 -2.46 -2.37 -6.43
N ALA A 20 -2.18 -3.21 -5.44
CA ALA A 20 -3.19 -3.70 -4.49
C ALA A 20 -3.86 -2.57 -3.69
N LEU A 21 -3.11 -1.52 -3.33
CA LEU A 21 -3.64 -0.35 -2.64
C LEU A 21 -4.40 0.59 -3.56
N ASP A 22 -4.11 0.62 -4.86
CA ASP A 22 -4.77 1.54 -5.79
C ASP A 22 -6.25 1.21 -5.94
N ASP A 23 -6.61 -0.07 -6.00
CA ASP A 23 -8.00 -0.53 -6.03
C ASP A 23 -8.79 -0.11 -4.77
N LEU A 24 -8.15 -0.24 -3.60
CA LEU A 24 -8.73 0.19 -2.32
C LEU A 24 -8.85 1.73 -2.23
N ARG A 25 -7.90 2.47 -2.78
CA ARG A 25 -7.96 3.95 -2.85
C ARG A 25 -9.03 4.41 -3.82
N MET A 26 -9.16 3.74 -4.95
CA MET A 26 -10.20 4.00 -5.94
C MET A 26 -11.58 3.81 -5.32
N PHE A 27 -11.77 2.76 -4.50
CA PHE A 27 -12.99 2.60 -3.71
C PHE A 27 -13.28 3.79 -2.80
N ARG A 28 -12.28 4.28 -2.06
CA ARG A 28 -12.45 5.48 -1.21
C ARG A 28 -12.86 6.71 -2.03
N HIS A 29 -12.28 6.89 -3.21
CA HIS A 29 -12.67 7.98 -4.11
C HIS A 29 -14.09 7.79 -4.67
N LEU A 30 -14.50 6.56 -5.00
CA LEU A 30 -15.85 6.26 -5.47
C LEU A 30 -16.88 6.47 -4.36
N ALA A 31 -16.61 5.99 -3.15
CA ALA A 31 -17.49 6.14 -1.98
C ALA A 31 -17.66 7.60 -1.55
N HIS A 32 -16.63 8.43 -1.73
CA HIS A 32 -16.67 9.85 -1.36
C HIS A 32 -17.27 10.75 -2.46
N ASN A 33 -17.07 10.43 -3.75
CA ASN A 33 -17.61 11.25 -4.85
C ASN A 33 -19.03 10.85 -5.27
N ILE A 34 -19.42 9.60 -5.03
CA ILE A 34 -20.76 9.08 -5.37
C ILE A 34 -21.38 8.61 -4.06
N TYR A 35 -21.80 9.56 -3.23
CA TYR A 35 -22.71 9.21 -2.15
C TYR A 35 -23.98 8.59 -2.77
N THR A 36 -24.28 7.38 -2.31
CA THR A 36 -25.53 6.61 -2.41
C THR A 36 -25.98 5.89 -3.69
N PHE A 37 -25.61 6.23 -4.93
CA PHE A 37 -26.40 5.70 -6.08
C PHE A 37 -25.85 4.54 -6.93
N ASN A 38 -24.57 4.12 -6.82
CA ASN A 38 -24.04 3.09 -7.74
C ASN A 38 -22.91 2.21 -7.17
N LEU A 39 -22.95 1.92 -5.86
CA LEU A 39 -22.02 0.96 -5.27
C LEU A 39 -22.41 -0.46 -5.70
N ASP A 40 -21.66 -1.05 -6.65
CA ASP A 40 -21.84 -2.45 -7.04
C ASP A 40 -21.36 -3.36 -5.89
N PRO A 41 -22.26 -4.15 -5.26
CA PRO A 41 -21.89 -5.05 -4.16
C PRO A 41 -20.82 -6.07 -4.54
N ARG A 42 -20.74 -6.45 -5.82
CA ARG A 42 -19.71 -7.37 -6.33
C ARG A 42 -18.33 -6.72 -6.27
N ARG A 43 -18.22 -5.44 -6.65
CA ARG A 43 -16.96 -4.68 -6.53
C ARG A 43 -16.53 -4.54 -5.07
N ILE A 44 -17.47 -4.26 -4.17
CA ILE A 44 -17.18 -4.18 -2.72
C ILE A 44 -16.68 -5.53 -2.20
N LYS A 45 -17.38 -6.61 -2.54
CA LYS A 45 -16.98 -7.97 -2.13
C LYS A 45 -15.56 -8.29 -2.59
N THR A 46 -15.24 -8.04 -3.85
CA THR A 46 -13.89 -8.24 -4.39
C THR A 46 -12.83 -7.41 -3.65
N LEU A 47 -13.13 -6.17 -3.28
CA LEU A 47 -12.20 -5.33 -2.50
C LEU A 47 -11.98 -5.87 -1.08
N ILE A 48 -13.03 -6.35 -0.42
CA ILE A 48 -12.94 -6.98 0.90
C ILE A 48 -12.12 -8.28 0.82
N GLU A 49 -12.32 -9.09 -0.22
CA GLU A 49 -11.57 -10.33 -0.45
C GLU A 49 -10.08 -10.07 -0.68
N HIS A 50 -9.71 -8.99 -1.36
CA HIS A 50 -8.32 -8.61 -1.60
C HIS A 50 -7.65 -7.88 -0.42
N LEU A 51 -8.43 -7.31 0.50
CA LEU A 51 -7.92 -6.48 1.60
C LEU A 51 -6.86 -7.19 2.47
N PRO A 52 -7.05 -8.44 2.93
CA PRO A 52 -6.04 -9.13 3.74
C PRO A 52 -4.70 -9.29 3.02
N GLY A 53 -4.72 -9.58 1.72
CA GLY A 53 -3.53 -9.69 0.88
C GLY A 53 -2.81 -8.34 0.75
N ALA A 54 -3.56 -7.28 0.45
CA ALA A 54 -3.01 -5.92 0.35
C ALA A 54 -2.37 -5.45 1.67
N VAL A 55 -3.00 -5.76 2.81
CA VAL A 55 -2.45 -5.45 4.14
C VAL A 55 -1.20 -6.26 4.42
N SER A 56 -1.17 -7.55 4.07
CA SER A 56 0.02 -8.39 4.25
C SER A 56 1.21 -7.87 3.44
N LEU A 57 0.99 -7.51 2.17
CA LEU A 57 1.99 -6.89 1.30
C LEU A 57 2.50 -5.56 1.88
N LEU A 58 1.59 -4.71 2.34
CA LEU A 58 1.95 -3.43 2.96
C LEU A 58 2.77 -3.61 4.24
N CYS A 59 2.35 -4.50 5.14
CA CYS A 59 3.09 -4.78 6.37
C CYS A 59 4.51 -5.27 6.06
N LYS A 60 4.64 -6.20 5.10
CA LYS A 60 5.96 -6.71 4.66
C LYS A 60 6.86 -5.58 4.17
N ASP A 61 6.35 -4.72 3.27
CA ASP A 61 7.13 -3.61 2.72
C ASP A 61 7.54 -2.60 3.81
N LEU A 62 6.62 -2.27 4.72
CA LEU A 62 6.90 -1.34 5.82
C LEU A 62 7.91 -1.91 6.82
N THR A 63 7.88 -3.22 7.10
CA THR A 63 8.89 -3.88 7.93
C THR A 63 10.27 -3.76 7.28
N VAL A 64 10.40 -4.10 6.00
CA VAL A 64 11.67 -3.97 5.26
C VAL A 64 12.19 -2.54 5.28
N PHE A 65 11.29 -1.57 5.09
CA PHE A 65 11.66 -0.16 5.11
C PHE A 65 12.05 0.33 6.51
N ALA A 66 11.35 -0.11 7.56
CA ALA A 66 11.67 0.20 8.94
C ALA A 66 13.03 -0.37 9.35
N ASP A 67 13.30 -1.62 8.98
CA ASP A 67 14.60 -2.25 9.19
C ASP A 67 15.72 -1.42 8.53
N PHE A 68 15.51 -0.96 7.28
CA PHE A 68 16.46 -0.07 6.62
C PHE A 68 16.73 1.22 7.42
N LEU A 69 15.70 1.85 7.98
CA LEU A 69 15.84 3.07 8.79
C LEU A 69 16.60 2.80 10.10
N ASP A 70 16.33 1.67 10.75
CA ASP A 70 17.01 1.27 11.99
C ASP A 70 18.51 0.99 11.75
N HIS A 71 18.86 0.37 10.63
CA HIS A 71 20.26 0.16 10.26
C HIS A 71 20.95 1.49 9.90
N SER A 72 20.25 2.38 9.20
CA SER A 72 20.80 3.68 8.77
C SER A 72 21.03 4.65 9.93
N THR A 73 20.24 4.55 11.00
CA THR A 73 20.42 5.35 12.22
C THR A 73 21.55 4.82 13.09
N ARG A 74 21.66 3.49 13.25
CA ARG A 74 22.76 2.85 14.00
C ARG A 74 24.13 3.05 13.37
N ALA A 75 24.24 3.03 12.04
CA ALA A 75 25.52 3.23 11.34
C ALA A 75 26.08 4.66 11.44
N ARG A 76 25.32 5.59 12.03
CA ARG A 76 25.69 7.02 12.14
C ARG A 76 26.20 7.41 13.53
N THR A 77 26.23 6.46 14.48
CA THR A 77 26.76 6.63 15.85
C THR A 77 28.08 5.90 15.99
#